data_AF-J9D1G1-F1
#
_entry.id   AF-J9D1G1-F1
#
_cell.length_a   1.000
_cell.length_b   1.000
_cell.length_c   1.000
_cell.angle_alpha   90.00
_cell.angle_beta   90.00
_cell.angle_gamma   90.00
#
_symmetry.space_group_name_H-M   'P 1'
#
loop_
_entity.id
_entity.type
_entity.pdbx_description
1 polymer ?
#
loop_
_entity_poly.entity_id
_entity_poly.type
_entity_poly.pdbx_seq_one_letter_code
_entity_poly.pdbx_strand_id
1 'polypeptide(L)' 'MSKNVYVFGSNLGSQLGNSNLYNSYKPALISAFSNQNVQSVVAGSLHTIALVKNKIYT' A
#
# COMPACT_ATOMS: atom_id res chain seq x y z
N MET A 1 19.56 -2.39 2.73
CA MET A 1 18.50 -1.36 2.71
C MET A 1 17.17 -2.06 2.91
N SER A 2 16.32 -1.60 3.84
CA SER A 2 14.97 -2.17 4.01
C SER A 2 14.09 -1.78 2.83
N LYS A 3 13.30 -2.73 2.32
CA LYS A 3 12.30 -2.50 1.28
C LYS A 3 10.95 -2.29 1.96
N ASN A 4 10.71 -1.07 2.42
CA ASN A 4 9.48 -0.70 3.10
C ASN A 4 8.55 0.05 2.13
N VAL A 5 7.25 -0.26 2.20
CA VAL A 5 6.21 0.46 1.46
C VAL A 5 5.35 1.23 2.46
N TYR A 6 5.11 2.50 2.14
CA TYR A 6 4.27 3.38 2.93
C TYR A 6 3.11 3.88 2.10
N VAL A 7 1.97 4.11 2.76
CA VAL A 7 0.75 4.64 2.16
C VAL A 7 0.28 5.86 2.94
N PHE A 8 -0.41 6.78 2.27
CA PHE A 8 -1.03 7.96 2.86
C PHE A 8 -2.09 8.53 1.89
N GLY A 9 -2.94 9.42 2.39
CA GLY A 9 -4.00 10.09 1.63
C GLY A 9 -5.41 9.62 2.00
N SER A 10 -6.30 9.70 1.01
CA SER A 10 -7.69 9.25 1.10
C SER A 10 -7.77 7.74 1.24
N ASN A 11 -8.69 7.27 2.07
CA ASN A 11 -8.98 5.86 2.29
C ASN A 11 -10.48 5.53 2.13
N LEU A 12 -11.22 6.36 1.40
CA LEU A 12 -12.67 6.21 1.23
C LEU A 12 -13.06 4.85 0.64
N GLY A 13 -12.20 4.24 -0.17
CA GLY A 13 -12.37 2.91 -0.76
C GLY A 13 -11.48 1.85 -0.10
N SER A 14 -10.97 2.09 1.11
CA SER A 14 -10.00 1.22 1.80
C SER A 14 -8.69 1.02 1.01
N GLN A 15 -8.38 1.91 0.06
CA GLN A 15 -7.26 1.78 -0.87
C GLN A 15 -5.89 1.96 -0.21
N LEU A 16 -5.81 2.38 1.06
CA LEU A 16 -4.54 2.36 1.78
C LEU A 16 -4.09 0.93 2.11
N GLY A 17 -4.99 -0.06 2.12
CA GLY A 17 -4.60 -1.47 2.30
C GLY A 17 -3.93 -1.77 3.65
N ASN A 18 -4.18 -0.94 4.67
CA ASN A 18 -3.80 -1.19 6.05
C ASN A 18 -5.03 -1.60 6.89
N SER A 19 -4.84 -1.92 8.16
CA SER A 19 -5.95 -2.31 9.06
C SER A 19 -6.87 -1.16 9.45
N ASN A 20 -6.61 0.05 8.97
CA ASN A 20 -7.38 1.25 9.27
C ASN A 20 -8.28 1.60 8.08
N LEU A 21 -9.52 2.00 8.35
CA LEU A 21 -10.48 2.46 7.33
C LEU A 21 -10.52 3.99 7.18
N TYR A 22 -9.76 4.72 7.98
CA TYR A 22 -9.68 6.18 7.95
C TYR A 22 -8.59 6.68 7.01
N ASN A 23 -8.76 7.92 6.55
CA ASN A 23 -7.72 8.67 5.85
C ASN A 23 -6.45 8.76 6.72
N SER A 24 -5.29 8.73 6.08
CA SER A 24 -4.01 8.92 6.77
C SER A 24 -3.26 10.09 6.19
N TYR A 25 -3.13 11.18 6.94
CA TYR A 25 -2.35 12.36 6.51
C TYR A 25 -0.86 12.26 6.83
N LYS A 26 -0.41 11.08 7.29
CA LYS A 26 0.99 10.75 7.54
C LYS A 26 1.31 9.41 6.89
N PRO A 27 2.56 9.18 6.43
CA PRO A 27 2.99 7.89 5.92
C PRO A 27 2.76 6.78 6.95
N ALA A 28 2.00 5.76 6.57
CA ALA A 28 1.76 4.56 7.36
C ALA A 28 2.47 3.37 6.72
N LEU A 29 3.22 2.60 7.52
CA LEU A 29 3.92 1.41 7.04
C LEU A 29 2.94 0.29 6.72
N ILE A 30 3.08 -0.33 5.55
CA ILE A 30 2.41 -1.60 5.22
C ILE A 30 3.28 -2.77 5.67
N SER A 31 3.05 -3.22 6.89
CA SER A 31 3.82 -4.32 7.49
C SER A 31 3.69 -5.64 6.74
N ALA A 32 2.58 -5.86 6.02
CA ALA A 32 2.35 -7.04 5.18
C ALA A 32 3.41 -7.22 4.08
N PHE A 33 4.04 -6.14 3.63
CA PHE A 33 5.09 -6.17 2.61
C PHE A 33 6.49 -5.88 3.17
N SER A 34 6.66 -5.84 4.49
CA SER A 34 7.99 -5.71 5.10
C SER A 34 8.92 -6.81 4.59
N ASN A 35 10.10 -6.42 4.10
CA ASN A 35 11.10 -7.31 3.51
C ASN A 35 10.63 -8.06 2.25
N GLN A 36 9.49 -7.68 1.65
CA GLN A 36 9.07 -8.19 0.35
C GLN A 36 9.64 -7.33 -0.78
N ASN A 37 9.80 -7.93 -1.96
CA ASN A 37 10.20 -7.20 -3.16
C ASN A 37 8.95 -6.64 -3.85
N VAL A 38 8.49 -5.47 -3.39
CA VAL A 38 7.47 -4.71 -4.10
C VAL A 38 8.14 -4.03 -5.30
N GLN A 39 7.77 -4.46 -6.50
CA GLN A 39 8.38 -4.05 -7.77
C GLN A 39 7.75 -2.77 -8.30
N SER A 40 6.44 -2.64 -8.18
CA SER A 40 5.70 -1.44 -8.60
C SER A 40 4.38 -1.30 -7.82
N VAL A 41 3.90 -0.07 -7.72
CA VAL A 41 2.61 0.27 -7.13
C VAL A 41 1.90 1.26 -8.06
N VAL A 42 0.60 1.06 -8.29
CA VAL A 42 -0.28 2.02 -8.96
C VAL A 42 -1.45 2.36 -8.04
N ALA A 43 -1.83 3.64 -8.01
CA ALA A 43 -2.97 4.12 -7.24
C ALA A 43 -3.95 4.81 -8.19
N GLY A 44 -5.20 4.37 -8.17
CA GLY A 44 -6.33 5.04 -8.81
C GLY A 44 -7.15 5.85 -7.80
N SER A 45 -8.32 6.32 -8.20
CA SER A 45 -9.17 7.15 -7.33
C SER A 45 -9.60 6.43 -6.04
N LEU A 46 -9.94 5.14 -6.13
CA LEU A 46 -10.46 4.32 -5.02
C LEU A 46 -9.83 2.92 -4.96
N HIS A 47 -8.65 2.72 -5.56
CA HIS A 47 -7.95 1.43 -5.53
C HIS A 47 -6.43 1.61 -5.53
N THR A 48 -5.73 0.61 -5.00
CA THR A 48 -4.26 0.50 -5.04
C THR A 48 -3.91 -0.90 -5.49
N ILE A 49 -2.94 -1.05 -6.39
CA ILE A 49 -2.48 -2.36 -6.87
C ILE A 49 -0.97 -2.42 -6.73
N ALA A 50 -0.46 -3.51 -6.15
CA ALA A 50 0.96 -3.75 -5.97
C ALA A 50 1.41 -5.02 -6.71
N LEU A 51 2.53 -4.91 -7.44
CA LEU A 51 3.23 -6.06 -8.01
C LEU A 51 4.33 -6.50 -7.04
N VAL A 52 4.20 -7.69 -6.46
CA VAL A 52 5.11 -8.22 -5.46
C VAL A 52 5.57 -9.61 -5.89
N LYS A 53 6.87 -9.78 -6.15
CA LYS A 53 7.43 -11.07 -6.64
C LYS A 53 6.63 -11.68 -7.80
N ASN A 54 6.29 -10.86 -8.80
CA ASN A 54 5.46 -11.25 -9.95
C ASN A 54 4.01 -11.69 -9.62
N LYS A 55 3.50 -11.35 -8.43
CA LYS A 55 2.10 -11.53 -8.02
C LYS A 55 1.41 -10.18 -7.84
N ILE A 56 0.15 -10.11 -8.20
CA ILE A 56 -0.68 -8.90 -8.05
C ILE A 56 -1.44 -8.96 -6.71
N TYR A 57 -1.41 -7.85 -5.99
CA TYR A 57 -2.20 -7.58 -4.79
C TYR A 57 -3.06 -6.34 -5.04
N THR A 58 -4.32 -6.36 -4.59
CA THR A 58 -5.31 -5.29 -4.71
C THR A 58 -5.87 -4.92 -3.35
#